data_AF-A0A1S4LHS2-F1
#
_entry.id   AF-A0A1S4LHS2-F1
#
_cell.length_a   1.000
_cell.length_b   1.000
_cell.length_c   1.000
_cell.angle_alpha   90.00
_cell.angle_beta   90.00
_cell.angle_gamma   90.00
#
_symmetry.space_group_name_H-M   'P 1'
#
loop_
_entity.id
_entity.type
_entity.pdbx_description
1 polymer ?
#
loop_
_entity_poly.entity_id
_entity_poly.type
_entity_poly.pdbx_seq_one_letter_code
_entity_poly.pdbx_strand_id
1 'polypeptide(L)' 'LVNKSVDFQHVVIEHETYVVVVTETWLHSDIQDYEVCPPGYNIIRNDRYGRGGGVAIIVDNRIRSTLIQHPPDIES' A
#
# COMPACT_ATOMS: atom_id res chain seq x y z
N LEU A 1 -0.17 -10.22 -0.44
CA LEU A 1 0.50 -9.47 0.65
C LEU A 1 0.09 -9.96 2.05
N VAL A 2 -1.20 -10.22 2.32
CA VAL A 2 -1.71 -10.68 3.64
C VAL A 2 -0.89 -11.81 4.27
N ASN A 3 -0.62 -12.89 3.53
CA ASN A 3 0.13 -14.05 4.03
C ASN A 3 1.62 -13.78 4.32
N LYS A 4 2.12 -12.60 3.94
CA LYS A 4 3.49 -12.15 4.19
C LYS A 4 3.52 -10.84 4.98
N SER A 5 2.41 -10.44 5.60
CA SER A 5 2.28 -9.11 6.19
C SER A 5 3.31 -8.86 7.28
N VAL A 6 3.56 -9.84 8.15
CA VAL A 6 4.54 -9.73 9.24
C VAL A 6 5.96 -9.52 8.69
N ASP A 7 6.40 -10.40 7.78
CA ASP A 7 7.74 -10.30 7.18
C ASP A 7 7.89 -9.00 6.38
N PHE A 8 6.85 -8.62 5.64
CA PHE A 8 6.81 -7.36 4.91
C PHE A 8 6.96 -6.16 5.85
N GLN A 9 6.17 -6.11 6.92
CA GLN A 9 6.24 -5.01 7.89
C GLN A 9 7.62 -4.93 8.54
N HIS A 10 8.22 -6.09 8.88
CA HIS A 10 9.57 -6.14 9.44
C HIS A 10 10.59 -5.52 8.48
N VAL A 11 10.60 -5.92 7.20
CA VAL A 11 11.53 -5.37 6.21
C VAL A 11 11.38 -3.85 6.08
N VAL A 12 10.14 -3.34 6.02
CA VAL A 12 9.88 -1.89 5.91
C VAL A 12 10.42 -1.12 7.13
N ILE A 13 10.19 -1.63 8.34
CA ILE A 13 10.65 -1.01 9.58
C ILE A 13 12.18 -1.08 9.70
N GLU A 14 12.77 -2.25 9.45
CA GLU A 14 14.22 -2.47 9.57
C GLU A 14 15.02 -1.58 8.63
N HIS A 15 14.53 -1.36 7.41
CA HIS A 15 15.19 -0.52 6.42
C HIS A 15 14.84 0.97 6.56
N GLU A 16 14.02 1.37 7.53
CA GLU A 16 13.55 2.74 7.74
C GLU A 16 13.09 3.43 6.44
N THR A 17 12.35 2.70 5.60
CA THR A 17 12.05 3.16 4.24
C THR A 17 10.99 4.26 4.24
N TYR A 18 11.19 5.35 3.51
CA TYR A 18 10.18 6.43 3.45
C TYR A 18 8.98 6.14 2.54
N VAL A 19 9.22 5.46 1.41
CA VAL A 19 8.19 5.14 0.41
C VAL A 19 8.41 3.72 -0.10
N VAL A 20 7.37 2.90 -0.04
CA VAL A 20 7.37 1.51 -0.53
C VAL A 20 6.29 1.39 -1.59
N VAL A 21 6.65 0.84 -2.75
CA VAL A 21 5.69 0.57 -3.84
C VAL A 21 5.57 -0.93 -4.00
N VAL A 22 4.34 -1.44 -3.94
CA VAL A 22 4.03 -2.87 -3.99
C VAL A 22 3.08 -3.14 -5.16
N THR A 23 3.49 -4.04 -6.05
CA THR A 23 2.64 -4.58 -7.12
C THR A 23 2.17 -5.98 -6.74
N GLU A 24 1.07 -6.45 -7.34
CA GLU A 24 0.49 -7.76 -7.03
C GLU A 24 0.23 -7.88 -5.52
N THR A 25 -0.57 -6.96 -4.98
CA THR A 25 -0.87 -6.92 -3.54
C THR A 25 -1.83 -8.04 -3.13
N TRP A 26 -2.72 -8.47 -4.04
CA TRP A 26 -3.80 -9.43 -3.77
C TRP A 26 -4.67 -9.03 -2.59
N LEU A 27 -4.86 -7.73 -2.38
CA LEU A 27 -5.73 -7.22 -1.34
C LEU A 27 -7.13 -6.93 -1.89
N HIS A 28 -8.11 -6.83 -0.99
CA HIS A 28 -9.49 -6.48 -1.26
C HIS A 28 -10.07 -5.65 -0.10
N SER A 29 -11.28 -5.11 -0.30
CA SER A 29 -11.93 -4.16 0.61
C SER A 29 -12.16 -4.66 2.04
N ASP A 30 -12.18 -5.98 2.26
CA ASP A 30 -12.40 -6.54 3.59
C ASP A 30 -11.10 -6.59 4.42
N ILE A 31 -9.94 -6.51 3.77
CA ILE A 31 -8.63 -6.44 4.44
C ILE A 31 -8.37 -4.99 4.82
N GLN A 32 -8.35 -4.73 6.11
CA GLN A 32 -8.07 -3.43 6.68
C GLN A 32 -6.59 -3.07 6.52
N ASP A 33 -6.31 -1.79 6.36
CA ASP A 33 -4.97 -1.31 6.11
C ASP A 33 -3.98 -1.65 7.23
N TYR A 34 -4.41 -1.63 8.50
CA TYR A 34 -3.58 -1.99 9.64
C TYR A 34 -3.14 -3.46 9.66
N GLU A 35 -3.79 -4.34 8.89
CA GLU A 35 -3.42 -5.76 8.82
C GLU A 35 -2.13 -5.97 8.01
N VAL A 36 -1.78 -5.02 7.15
CA VAL A 36 -0.66 -5.12 6.20
C VAL A 36 0.31 -3.94 6.28
N CYS A 37 -0.16 -2.77 6.69
CA CYS A 37 0.62 -1.55 6.81
C CYS A 37 1.28 -1.47 8.19
N PRO A 38 2.60 -1.25 8.27
CA PRO A 38 3.28 -1.08 9.54
C PRO A 38 2.78 0.17 10.29
N PRO A 39 2.83 0.19 11.63
CA PRO A 39 2.55 1.40 12.41
C PRO A 39 3.46 2.57 12.00
N GLY A 40 2.91 3.78 11.92
CA GLY A 40 3.65 4.97 11.51
C GLY A 40 3.70 5.21 10.00
N TYR A 41 3.02 4.36 9.22
CA TYR A 41 2.88 4.48 7.78
C TYR A 41 1.41 4.61 7.38
N ASN A 42 1.18 5.29 6.27
CA ASN A 42 -0.10 5.32 5.58
C ASN A 42 0.00 4.48 4.29
N ILE A 43 -1.08 3.81 3.92
CA ILE A 43 -1.19 3.07 2.66
C ILE A 43 -2.22 3.72 1.75
N ILE A 44 -1.87 3.82 0.47
CA ILE A 44 -2.73 4.23 -0.63
C ILE A 44 -2.75 3.06 -1.58
N ARG A 45 -3.92 2.50 -1.87
CA ARG A 45 -4.02 1.26 -2.66
C ARG A 45 -5.13 1.33 -3.70
N ASN A 46 -4.90 0.61 -4.78
CA ASN A 46 -5.91 0.33 -5.79
C ASN A 46 -6.07 -1.18 -5.88
N ASP A 47 -7.17 -1.67 -5.30
CA ASP A 47 -7.50 -3.09 -5.29
C ASP A 47 -8.17 -3.50 -6.59
N ARG A 48 -7.83 -4.68 -7.09
CA ARG A 48 -8.47 -5.23 -8.28
C ARG A 48 -9.64 -6.13 -7.89
N TYR A 49 -10.79 -5.91 -8.51
CA TYR A 49 -11.90 -6.86 -8.41
C TYR A 49 -11.62 -8.10 -9.26
N GLY A 50 -11.55 -9.27 -8.64
CA GLY A 50 -11.35 -10.56 -9.32
C GLY A 50 -10.06 -11.29 -8.95
N ARG A 51 -9.49 -12.03 -9.91
CA ARG A 51 -8.28 -12.83 -9.69
C ARG A 51 -7.01 -12.02 -9.99
N GLY A 52 -6.14 -11.91 -9.00
CA GLY A 52 -4.78 -11.36 -9.13
C GLY A 52 -4.71 -9.84 -9.22
N GLY A 53 -3.50 -9.30 -9.10
CA GLY A 53 -3.22 -7.88 -9.21
C GLY A 53 -3.35 -7.09 -7.90
N GLY A 54 -3.66 -5.80 -8.08
CA GLY A 54 -3.67 -4.80 -7.01
C GLY A 54 -2.31 -4.13 -6.85
N VAL A 55 -2.33 -2.85 -6.52
CA VAL A 55 -1.13 -2.04 -6.26
C VAL A 55 -1.30 -1.24 -4.98
N ALA A 56 -0.20 -0.97 -4.29
CA ALA A 56 -0.18 -0.12 -3.11
C ALA A 56 1.09 0.74 -3.05
N ILE A 57 0.94 1.94 -2.51
CA ILE A 57 2.01 2.85 -2.12
C ILE A 57 1.89 3.03 -0.62
N ILE A 58 2.95 2.73 0.12
CA ILE A 58 3.04 2.92 1.57
C ILE A 58 4.02 4.05 1.84
N VAL A 59 3.62 5.03 2.64
CA VAL A 59 4.37 6.25 2.89
C VAL A 59 4.53 6.45 4.38
N ASP A 60 5.76 6.70 4.82
CA ASP A 60 6.07 7.08 6.19
C ASP A 60 5.37 8.40 6.56
N ASN A 61 4.71 8.44 7.73
CA ASN A 61 3.95 9.61 8.17
C ASN A 61 4.82 10.86 8.43
N ARG A 62 6.15 10.72 8.52
CA ARG A 62 7.10 11.84 8.57
C ARG A 62 7.18 12.58 7.24
N ILE A 63 6.80 11.95 6.14
CA ILE A 63 6.73 12.56 4.81
C ILE A 63 5.31 13.07 4.56
N ARG A 64 5.19 14.38 4.32
CA ARG A 64 3.92 14.96 3.89
C ARG A 64 3.60 14.51 2.48
N SER A 65 2.55 13.72 2.34
CA SER A 65 1.99 13.29 1.06
C SER A 65 0.52 13.69 0.98
N THR A 66 0.02 13.83 -0.25
CA THR A 66 -1.40 14.05 -0.52
C THR A 66 -1.78 13.22 -1.73
N LEU A 67 -2.94 12.58 -1.66
CA LEU A 67 -3.50 11.87 -2.80
C LEU A 67 -4.12 12.92 -3.74
N ILE A 68 -3.54 13.07 -4.92
CA ILE A 68 -4.12 13.89 -5.97
C ILE A 68 -5.13 13.01 -6.70
N GLN A 69 -6.38 13.47 -6.80
CA GLN A 69 -7.39 12.76 -7.58
C GLN A 69 -6.99 12.74 -9.05
N HIS A 70 -7.30 11.63 -9.71
CA HIS A 70 -7.04 11.48 -11.14
C HIS A 70 -7.69 12.63 -11.92
N PRO A 71 -6.94 13.37 -12.76
CA PRO A 71 -7.55 14.36 -13.63
C PRO A 71 -8.58 13.69 -14.55
N PRO A 72 -9.73 14.33 -14.82
CA PRO A 72 -10.57 13.87 -15.92
C PRO A 72 -9.73 13.85 -17.21
N ASP A 73 -9.90 12.82 -18.03
CA ASP A 73 -9.32 12.68 -19.38
C ASP A 73 -7.90 12.11 -19.52
N ILE A 74 -7.42 11.31 -18.56
CA ILE A 74 -6.19 10.52 -18.71
C ILE A 74 -6.54 9.03 -18.57
N GLU A 75 -6.00 8.14 -19.43
CA GLU A 75 -6.26 6.70 -19.32
C GLU A 75 -5.72 6.13 -17.99
N SER A 76 -6.48 5.21 -17.38
CA SER A 76 -6.11 4.46 -16.16
C SER A 76 -5.44 3.14 -16.48
#